data_AF-Q4SX72-F1
#
_entry.id   AF-Q4SX72-F1
#
_cell.length_a   1.000
_cell.length_b   1.000
_cell.length_c   1.000
_cell.angle_alpha   90.00
_cell.angle_beta   90.00
_cell.angle_gamma   90.00
#
_symmetry.space_group_name_H-M   'P 1'
#
loop_
_entity.id
_entity.type
_entity.pdbx_description
1 polymer ?
#
loop_
_entity_poly.entity_id
_entity_poly.type
_entity_poly.pdbx_seq_one_letter_code
_entity_poly.pdbx_strand_id
1 'polypeptide(L)'
;KGPETIFAGSGLNDNEWHTVRVNRRGKTLKLTVDDLQPVEGQMAGDHTQLEFHNVETGIVTEKRFMPAVPSNFIGHLQGLALNGMPYIDLCKNGDIDYCELNAVIGYKSIVADPVTFRSRSSFVTLPTLQAYYSMHLFMQFKTTSPDGLILYNRGDGNDFIVVELVKG
;
A
#
# COMPACT_ATOMS: atom_id res chain seq x y z
N LYS A 1 7.09 18.18 -17.23
CA LYS A 1 6.91 16.77 -17.65
C LYS A 1 6.49 16.00 -16.41
N GLY A 2 5.41 15.20 -16.49
CA GLY A 2 4.91 14.43 -15.36
C GLY A 2 5.77 13.19 -15.07
N PRO A 3 5.43 12.41 -14.03
CA PRO A 3 6.11 11.15 -13.75
C PRO A 3 5.90 10.13 -14.87
N GLU A 4 6.90 9.28 -15.09
CA GLU A 4 6.79 8.11 -15.98
C GLU A 4 6.19 6.95 -15.19
N THR A 5 5.09 6.37 -15.68
CA THR A 5 4.33 5.33 -14.96
C THR A 5 4.00 4.15 -15.87
N ILE A 6 4.14 2.94 -15.33
CA ILE A 6 3.67 1.68 -15.94
C ILE A 6 2.91 0.87 -14.87
N PHE A 7 1.88 0.15 -15.29
CA PHE A 7 0.99 -0.61 -14.40
C PHE A 7 0.89 -2.06 -14.87
N ALA A 8 0.80 -3.00 -13.93
CA ALA A 8 0.64 -4.42 -14.22
C ALA A 8 -0.18 -5.10 -13.12
N GLY A 9 -0.95 -6.12 -13.51
CA GLY A 9 -1.83 -6.87 -12.61
C GLY A 9 -3.14 -6.14 -12.26
N SER A 10 -4.06 -6.89 -11.67
CA SER A 10 -5.38 -6.41 -11.23
C SER A 10 -5.86 -7.28 -10.07
N GLY A 11 -6.49 -6.69 -9.06
CA GLY A 11 -7.04 -7.46 -7.93
C GLY A 11 -5.98 -8.05 -6.99
N LEU A 12 -4.77 -7.48 -6.96
CA LEU A 12 -3.63 -7.97 -6.16
C LEU A 12 -3.77 -7.74 -4.64
N ASN A 13 -4.94 -7.29 -4.20
CA ASN A 13 -5.29 -7.03 -2.80
C ASN A 13 -6.16 -8.17 -2.23
N ASP A 14 -5.84 -9.40 -2.61
CA ASP A 14 -6.53 -10.65 -2.26
C ASP A 14 -5.92 -11.36 -1.04
N ASN A 15 -4.89 -10.78 -0.43
CA ASN A 15 -4.14 -11.31 0.71
C ASN A 15 -3.34 -12.59 0.37
N GLU A 16 -3.07 -12.85 -0.90
CA GLU A 16 -2.14 -13.85 -1.39
C GLU A 16 -0.76 -13.25 -1.69
N TRP A 17 0.26 -14.10 -1.81
CA TRP A 17 1.60 -13.67 -2.17
C TRP A 17 1.69 -13.37 -3.67
N HIS A 18 2.13 -12.15 -4.00
CA HIS A 18 2.48 -11.77 -5.37
C HIS A 18 3.96 -11.43 -5.49
N THR A 19 4.56 -11.76 -6.64
CA THR A 19 5.95 -11.46 -6.95
C THR A 19 6.05 -10.32 -7.96
N VAL A 20 6.65 -9.20 -7.56
CA VAL A 20 6.89 -8.05 -8.45
C VAL A 20 8.34 -8.06 -8.93
N ARG A 21 8.54 -7.94 -10.24
CA ARG A 21 9.87 -7.83 -10.86
C ARG A 21 9.95 -6.56 -11.69
N VAL A 22 10.95 -5.73 -11.40
CA VAL A 22 11.23 -4.48 -12.12
C VAL A 22 12.60 -4.58 -12.77
N ASN A 23 12.68 -4.25 -14.05
CA ASN A 23 13.94 -4.10 -14.78
C ASN A 23 13.96 -2.75 -15.48
N ARG A 24 15.02 -1.97 -15.27
CA ARG A 24 15.26 -0.69 -15.93
C ARG A 24 16.59 -0.73 -16.66
N ARG A 25 16.56 -0.50 -17.98
CA ARG A 25 17.75 -0.38 -18.82
C ARG A 25 17.75 0.97 -19.53
N GLY A 26 18.49 1.93 -19.00
CA GLY A 26 18.50 3.30 -19.52
C GLY A 26 17.10 3.90 -19.45
N LYS A 27 16.47 4.11 -20.61
CA LYS A 27 15.10 4.64 -20.75
C LYS A 27 14.01 3.56 -20.78
N THR A 28 14.40 2.30 -20.96
CA THR A 28 13.46 1.18 -21.08
C THR A 28 13.11 0.64 -19.70
N LEU A 29 11.81 0.55 -19.43
CA LEU A 29 11.23 0.02 -18.20
C LEU A 29 10.49 -1.27 -18.53
N LYS A 30 10.62 -2.26 -17.65
CA LYS A 30 9.87 -3.51 -17.72
C LYS A 30 9.36 -3.87 -16.33
N LEU A 31 8.07 -4.12 -16.24
CA LEU A 31 7.37 -4.53 -15.03
C LEU A 31 6.68 -5.87 -15.28
N THR A 32 6.87 -6.82 -14.36
CA THR A 32 6.18 -8.10 -14.36
C THR A 32 5.63 -8.35 -12.97
N VAL A 33 4.38 -8.81 -12.91
CA VAL A 33 3.73 -9.29 -11.68
C VAL A 33 3.43 -10.77 -11.90
N ASP A 34 3.87 -11.60 -10.96
CA ASP A 34 3.79 -13.06 -11.03
C ASP A 34 4.37 -13.60 -12.34
N ASP A 35 3.58 -14.42 -13.05
CA ASP A 35 3.89 -14.99 -14.36
C ASP A 35 3.06 -14.32 -15.48
N LEU A 36 2.50 -13.14 -15.23
CA LEU A 36 1.75 -12.38 -16.22
C LEU A 36 2.67 -11.83 -17.31
N GLN A 37 2.08 -11.49 -18.46
CA GLN A 37 2.81 -10.89 -19.56
C GLN A 37 3.49 -9.58 -19.11
N PRO A 38 4.81 -9.42 -19.35
CA PRO A 38 5.50 -8.21 -18.95
C PRO A 38 4.94 -6.96 -19.64
N VAL A 39 4.83 -5.88 -18.88
CA VAL A 39 4.48 -4.55 -19.38
C VAL A 39 5.76 -3.77 -19.57
N GLU A 40 5.93 -3.21 -20.77
CA GLU A 40 7.10 -2.41 -21.14
C GLU A 40 6.72 -0.94 -21.29
N GLY A 41 7.64 -0.06 -20.92
CA GLY A 41 7.49 1.39 -21.04
C GLY A 41 8.79 2.05 -21.45
N GLN A 42 8.68 3.25 -22.02
CA GLN A 42 9.83 4.03 -22.47
C GLN A 42 9.73 5.44 -21.87
N MET A 43 10.71 5.82 -21.06
CA MET A 43 10.74 7.15 -20.45
C MET A 43 10.96 8.25 -21.49
N ALA A 44 10.26 9.37 -21.31
CA ALA A 44 10.49 10.58 -22.09
C ALA A 44 11.68 11.40 -21.54
N GLY A 45 12.27 12.22 -22.43
CA GLY A 45 13.46 13.02 -22.09
C GLY A 45 14.75 12.21 -22.07
N ASP A 46 15.87 12.86 -21.74
CA ASP A 46 17.23 12.30 -21.90
C ASP A 46 17.90 11.85 -20.60
N HIS A 47 17.28 12.14 -19.46
CA HIS A 47 17.82 11.76 -18.15
C HIS A 47 17.59 10.28 -17.87
N THR A 48 18.66 9.55 -17.56
CA THR A 48 18.61 8.11 -17.22
C THR A 48 19.25 7.77 -15.89
N GLN A 49 20.01 8.69 -15.29
CA GLN A 49 20.65 8.49 -14.00
C GLN A 49 19.62 8.57 -12.88
N LEU A 50 19.73 7.67 -11.91
CA LEU A 50 18.91 7.62 -10.71
C LEU A 50 19.84 7.69 -9.51
N GLU A 51 19.70 8.74 -8.70
CA GLU A 51 20.42 8.92 -7.45
C GLU A 51 19.47 8.61 -6.29
N PHE A 52 19.92 7.78 -5.36
CA PHE A 52 19.19 7.46 -4.14
C PHE A 52 20.19 7.14 -3.03
N HIS A 53 19.80 7.46 -1.80
CA HIS A 53 20.60 7.20 -0.61
C HIS A 53 20.05 6.00 0.17
N ASN A 54 18.73 5.84 0.16
CA ASN A 54 18.01 4.84 0.95
C ASN A 54 17.14 3.95 0.05
N VAL A 55 16.97 2.71 0.47
CA VAL A 55 15.92 1.80 -0.03
C VAL A 55 14.88 1.68 1.07
N GLU A 56 13.71 2.27 0.87
CA GLU A 56 12.68 2.36 1.89
C GLU A 56 11.53 1.37 1.63
N THR A 57 11.00 0.78 2.71
CA THR A 57 9.80 -0.06 2.67
C THR A 57 8.86 0.30 3.80
N GLY A 58 7.56 -0.03 3.66
CA GLY A 58 6.57 0.27 4.69
C GLY A 58 6.09 1.73 4.65
N ILE A 59 7.01 2.67 4.85
CA ILE A 59 6.77 4.10 4.94
C ILE A 59 7.85 4.83 4.15
N VAL A 60 7.47 5.84 3.36
CA VAL A 60 8.44 6.74 2.75
C VAL A 60 8.82 7.83 3.77
N THR A 61 10.08 7.88 4.19
CA THR A 61 10.52 8.79 5.27
C THR A 61 10.99 10.12 4.71
N GLU A 62 11.64 10.13 3.54
CA GLU A 62 12.05 11.34 2.84
C GLU A 62 10.97 11.83 1.86
N LYS A 63 10.24 12.88 2.25
CA LYS A 63 9.07 13.38 1.53
C LYS A 63 9.30 14.73 0.84
N ARG A 64 10.45 15.37 1.06
CA ARG A 64 10.67 16.80 0.75
C ARG A 64 10.41 17.18 -0.71
N PHE A 65 10.65 16.25 -1.64
CA PHE A 65 10.57 16.51 -3.07
C PHE A 65 9.49 15.69 -3.78
N MET A 66 8.61 15.02 -3.04
CA MET A 66 7.54 14.23 -3.65
C MET A 66 6.26 15.05 -3.83
N PRO A 67 5.67 15.09 -5.04
CA PRO A 67 4.42 15.80 -5.28
C PRO A 67 3.22 15.13 -4.59
N ALA A 68 3.28 13.83 -4.35
CA ALA A 68 2.31 13.07 -3.57
C ALA A 68 3.03 11.91 -2.87
N VAL A 69 2.69 11.70 -1.59
CA VAL A 69 3.27 10.62 -0.77
C VAL A 69 2.26 9.46 -0.75
N PRO A 70 2.66 8.23 -1.13
CA PRO A 70 1.80 7.07 -1.02
C PRO A 70 1.37 6.81 0.44
N SER A 71 0.23 6.14 0.63
CA SER A 71 -0.15 5.63 1.95
C SER A 71 0.87 4.60 2.45
N ASN A 72 0.98 4.47 3.77
CA ASN A 72 1.82 3.43 4.40
C ASN A 72 1.33 2.02 3.99
N PHE A 73 2.26 1.07 3.94
CA PHE A 73 1.96 -0.32 3.60
C PHE A 73 1.47 -1.10 4.82
N ILE A 74 0.40 -1.89 4.62
CA ILE A 74 -0.14 -2.84 5.59
C ILE A 74 -0.14 -4.21 4.91
N GLY A 75 0.72 -5.11 5.38
CA GLY A 75 0.90 -6.44 4.80
C GLY A 75 2.26 -7.01 5.17
N HIS A 76 2.68 -8.05 4.45
CA HIS A 76 3.99 -8.66 4.59
C HIS A 76 4.80 -8.46 3.31
N LEU A 77 6.10 -8.23 3.46
CA LEU A 77 7.06 -8.19 2.37
C LEU A 77 8.07 -9.32 2.57
N GLN A 78 8.49 -9.94 1.47
CA GLN A 78 9.53 -10.95 1.45
C GLN A 78 10.34 -10.81 0.16
N GLY A 79 11.61 -11.22 0.20
CA GLY A 79 12.42 -11.36 -1.01
C GLY A 79 12.75 -10.03 -1.68
N LEU A 80 12.81 -8.92 -0.92
CA LEU A 80 13.28 -7.64 -1.46
C LEU A 80 14.75 -7.79 -1.89
N ALA A 81 14.95 -7.79 -3.20
CA ALA A 81 16.27 -7.80 -3.81
C ALA A 81 16.42 -6.61 -4.77
N LEU A 82 17.45 -5.81 -4.56
CA LEU A 82 17.80 -4.72 -5.48
C LEU A 82 19.24 -4.92 -5.95
N ASN A 83 19.44 -4.98 -7.27
CA ASN A 83 20.74 -5.24 -7.89
C ASN A 83 21.44 -6.50 -7.35
N GLY A 84 20.66 -7.54 -7.01
CA GLY A 84 21.16 -8.80 -6.47
C GLY A 84 21.38 -8.82 -4.95
N MET A 85 21.18 -7.70 -4.25
CA MET A 85 21.32 -7.62 -2.79
C MET A 85 20.00 -7.92 -2.08
N PRO A 86 19.87 -9.03 -1.33
CA PRO A 86 18.64 -9.40 -0.61
C PRO A 86 18.54 -8.67 0.73
N TYR A 87 18.14 -7.39 0.71
CA TYR A 87 18.19 -6.49 1.86
C TYR A 87 17.46 -7.00 3.10
N ILE A 88 16.28 -7.64 2.96
CA ILE A 88 15.55 -8.16 4.13
C ILE A 88 16.35 -9.25 4.85
N ASP A 89 16.97 -10.17 4.11
CA ASP A 89 17.72 -11.28 4.69
C ASP A 89 19.04 -10.78 5.30
N LEU A 90 19.73 -9.86 4.61
CA LEU A 90 20.96 -9.24 5.11
C LEU A 90 20.71 -8.47 6.43
N CYS A 91 19.64 -7.67 6.49
CA CYS A 91 19.26 -6.98 7.73
C CYS A 91 18.92 -7.96 8.86
N LYS A 92 18.15 -9.02 8.55
CA LYS A 92 17.72 -10.01 9.54
C LYS A 92 18.89 -10.81 10.14
N ASN A 93 19.88 -11.14 9.31
CA ASN A 93 21.04 -11.91 9.72
C ASN A 93 22.13 -11.05 10.39
N GLY A 94 22.06 -9.73 10.25
CA GLY A 94 23.09 -8.81 10.73
C GLY A 94 24.32 -8.74 9.82
N ASP A 95 24.18 -9.12 8.55
CA ASP A 95 25.27 -9.08 7.55
C ASP A 95 25.59 -7.64 7.10
N ILE A 96 24.69 -6.70 7.38
CA ILE A 96 24.82 -5.26 7.15
C ILE A 96 24.38 -4.50 8.40
N ASP A 97 25.04 -3.39 8.69
CA ASP A 97 24.84 -2.58 9.90
C ASP A 97 24.02 -1.29 9.65
N TYR A 98 23.78 -0.94 8.38
CA TYR A 98 23.03 0.24 7.96
C TYR A 98 21.53 -0.04 7.72
N CYS A 99 20.94 -0.97 8.49
CA CYS A 99 19.50 -1.22 8.48
C CYS A 99 18.78 -0.53 9.63
N GLU A 100 17.83 0.34 9.29
CA GLU A 100 16.93 0.96 10.25
C GLU A 100 15.51 0.41 10.07
N LEU A 101 14.98 -0.28 11.08
CA LEU A 101 13.64 -0.86 11.03
C LEU A 101 12.88 -0.74 12.34
N ASN A 102 11.59 -0.44 12.25
CA ASN A 102 10.60 -0.61 13.32
C ASN A 102 9.57 -1.69 12.98
N ALA A 103 9.75 -2.39 11.85
CA ALA A 103 8.88 -3.45 11.38
C ALA A 103 9.07 -4.73 12.23
N VAL A 104 8.03 -5.57 12.28
CA VAL A 104 8.11 -6.87 12.93
C VAL A 104 8.52 -7.92 11.91
N ILE A 105 9.57 -8.68 12.23
CA ILE A 105 10.07 -9.78 11.40
C ILE A 105 9.21 -11.04 11.63
N GLY A 106 8.80 -11.68 10.54
CA GLY A 106 8.01 -12.91 10.54
C GLY A 106 6.55 -12.70 10.11
N TYR A 107 5.84 -13.82 9.95
CA TYR A 107 4.44 -13.80 9.53
C TYR A 107 3.51 -13.78 10.75
N LYS A 108 2.61 -12.79 10.79
CA LYS A 108 1.54 -12.68 11.80
C LYS A 108 0.33 -11.99 11.20
N SER A 109 -0.87 -12.35 11.66
CA SER A 109 -2.06 -11.59 11.33
C SER A 109 -1.92 -10.14 11.80
N ILE A 110 -2.31 -9.20 10.93
CA ILE A 110 -2.17 -7.76 11.17
C ILE A 110 -3.55 -7.20 11.54
N VAL A 111 -3.60 -6.52 12.69
CA VAL A 111 -4.67 -5.61 13.08
C VAL A 111 -4.03 -4.24 13.20
N ALA A 112 -4.25 -3.39 12.20
CA ALA A 112 -3.64 -2.06 12.14
C ALA A 112 -4.42 -1.07 13.00
N ASP A 113 -3.74 -0.42 13.94
CA ASP A 113 -4.24 0.66 14.80
C ASP A 113 -5.69 0.49 15.29
N PRO A 114 -5.97 -0.58 16.08
CA PRO A 114 -7.33 -0.85 16.53
C PRO A 114 -7.86 0.27 17.43
N VAL A 115 -9.09 0.71 17.17
CA VAL A 115 -9.82 1.72 17.95
C VAL A 115 -11.11 1.11 18.51
N THR A 116 -11.50 1.53 19.71
CA THR A 116 -12.71 1.03 20.39
C THR A 116 -13.76 2.13 20.53
N PHE A 117 -14.91 1.94 19.89
CA PHE A 117 -16.13 2.72 20.13
C PHE A 117 -16.89 2.11 21.31
N ARG A 118 -16.90 2.79 22.46
CA ARG A 118 -17.39 2.22 23.73
C ARG A 118 -18.92 2.18 23.85
N SER A 119 -19.63 3.04 23.12
CA SER A 119 -21.10 3.10 23.11
C SER A 119 -21.62 3.10 21.68
N ARG A 120 -22.88 2.70 21.50
CA ARG A 120 -23.58 2.75 20.20
C ARG A 120 -23.71 4.18 19.63
N SER A 121 -23.65 5.19 20.49
CA SER A 121 -23.70 6.61 20.10
C SER A 121 -22.31 7.21 19.86
N SER A 122 -21.23 6.46 20.09
CA SER A 122 -19.87 6.93 19.84
C SER A 122 -19.60 6.89 18.35
N PHE A 123 -19.18 8.01 17.76
CA PHE A 123 -18.76 8.11 16.37
C PHE A 123 -17.64 9.15 16.23
N VAL A 124 -16.93 9.09 15.11
CA VAL A 124 -15.98 10.14 14.70
C VAL A 124 -16.40 10.67 13.34
N THR A 125 -16.08 11.93 13.07
CA THR A 125 -16.24 12.53 11.75
C THR A 125 -14.88 12.62 11.09
N LEU A 126 -14.80 12.20 9.83
CA LEU A 126 -13.59 12.20 9.02
C LEU A 126 -13.83 13.08 7.77
N PRO A 127 -12.76 13.50 7.07
CA PRO A 127 -12.90 14.12 5.76
C PRO A 127 -13.77 13.29 4.82
N THR A 128 -14.51 13.97 3.94
CA THR A 128 -15.43 13.31 3.00
C THR A 128 -14.67 12.35 2.09
N LEU A 129 -15.24 11.15 1.90
CA LEU A 129 -14.67 10.12 1.04
C LEU A 129 -14.59 10.65 -0.40
N GLN A 130 -13.39 10.61 -0.97
CA GLN A 130 -13.14 11.07 -2.34
C GLN A 130 -13.26 9.88 -3.31
N ALA A 131 -14.48 9.52 -3.69
CA ALA A 131 -14.79 8.36 -4.55
C ALA A 131 -15.06 8.80 -6.00
N TYR A 132 -14.04 9.29 -6.70
CA TYR A 132 -14.21 9.87 -8.04
C TYR A 132 -14.34 8.85 -9.18
N TYR A 133 -13.47 7.84 -9.23
CA TYR A 133 -13.41 6.87 -10.34
C TYR A 133 -13.51 5.42 -9.88
N SER A 134 -12.84 5.10 -8.77
CA SER A 134 -12.95 3.81 -8.10
C SER A 134 -12.94 4.01 -6.58
N MET A 135 -13.50 3.05 -5.86
CA MET A 135 -13.55 3.06 -4.40
C MET A 135 -13.14 1.69 -3.87
N HIS A 136 -12.13 1.69 -3.02
CA HIS A 136 -11.66 0.50 -2.30
C HIS A 136 -11.78 0.78 -0.81
N LEU A 137 -12.72 0.11 -0.15
CA LEU A 137 -12.91 0.19 1.30
C LEU A 137 -12.41 -1.10 1.94
N PHE A 138 -11.42 -1.00 2.81
CA PHE A 138 -10.94 -2.11 3.63
C PHE A 138 -11.07 -1.73 5.10
N MET A 139 -11.64 -2.63 5.89
CA MET A 139 -11.73 -2.48 7.33
C MET A 139 -11.84 -3.82 8.04
N GLN A 140 -11.32 -3.87 9.26
CA GLN A 140 -11.50 -4.99 10.19
C GLN A 140 -12.32 -4.47 11.37
N PHE A 141 -13.32 -5.24 11.80
CA PHE A 141 -14.12 -4.91 12.97
C PHE A 141 -14.33 -6.14 13.85
N LYS A 142 -14.60 -5.90 15.14
CA LYS A 142 -14.94 -6.92 16.13
C LYS A 142 -16.02 -6.37 17.05
N THR A 143 -17.14 -7.07 17.15
CA THR A 143 -18.30 -6.66 17.95
C THR A 143 -19.03 -7.89 18.49
N THR A 144 -19.79 -7.70 19.56
CA THR A 144 -20.78 -8.67 20.06
C THR A 144 -22.22 -8.19 19.84
N SER A 145 -22.40 -6.96 19.34
CA SER A 145 -23.71 -6.40 19.01
C SER A 145 -24.15 -6.93 17.64
N PRO A 146 -25.38 -7.47 17.51
CA PRO A 146 -25.88 -8.01 16.24
C PRO A 146 -26.25 -6.93 15.23
N ASP A 147 -26.39 -5.67 15.68
CA ASP A 147 -26.80 -4.55 14.84
C ASP A 147 -25.96 -3.31 15.15
N GLY A 148 -25.66 -2.51 14.13
CA GLY A 148 -25.00 -1.21 14.26
C GLY A 148 -24.57 -0.57 12.94
N LEU A 149 -24.71 0.76 12.85
CA LEU A 149 -24.15 1.54 11.76
C LEU A 149 -22.62 1.64 11.92
N ILE A 150 -21.88 1.30 10.86
CA ILE A 150 -20.41 1.25 10.87
C ILE A 150 -19.82 2.44 10.11
N LEU A 151 -20.33 2.72 8.91
CA LEU A 151 -19.90 3.85 8.07
C LEU A 151 -21.11 4.49 7.42
N TYR A 152 -21.13 5.83 7.40
CA TYR A 152 -22.09 6.62 6.65
C TYR A 152 -21.34 7.78 5.98
N ASN A 153 -21.49 7.93 4.67
CA ASN A 153 -21.01 9.09 3.95
C ASN A 153 -22.07 9.54 2.93
N ARG A 154 -22.38 10.84 2.94
CA ARG A 154 -23.43 11.44 2.10
C ARG A 154 -22.80 12.32 1.03
N GLY A 155 -23.29 12.21 -0.20
CA GLY A 155 -22.99 13.09 -1.32
C GLY A 155 -24.14 14.08 -1.60
N ASP A 156 -24.11 14.67 -2.79
CA ASP A 156 -25.13 15.63 -3.21
C ASP A 156 -26.48 14.95 -3.48
N GLY A 157 -27.57 15.67 -3.21
CA GLY A 157 -28.93 15.16 -3.38
C GLY A 157 -29.21 13.95 -2.49
N ASN A 158 -29.43 12.80 -3.13
CA ASN A 158 -29.79 11.52 -2.52
C ASN A 158 -28.62 10.52 -2.49
N ASP A 159 -27.42 10.93 -2.89
CA ASP A 159 -26.27 10.02 -2.94
C ASP A 159 -25.76 9.74 -1.53
N PHE A 160 -25.59 8.47 -1.20
CA PHE A 160 -24.96 8.05 0.05
C PHE A 160 -24.33 6.66 -0.09
N ILE A 161 -23.39 6.38 0.82
CA ILE A 161 -22.87 5.04 1.07
C ILE A 161 -23.02 4.72 2.55
N VAL A 162 -23.47 3.50 2.83
CA VAL A 162 -23.61 2.95 4.17
C VAL A 162 -22.97 1.58 4.26
N VAL A 163 -22.28 1.34 5.37
CA VAL A 163 -21.94 0.01 5.84
C VAL A 163 -22.59 -0.15 7.20
N GLU A 164 -23.41 -1.18 7.35
CA GLU A 164 -24.09 -1.50 8.60
C GLU A 164 -24.10 -3.00 8.83
N LEU A 165 -24.19 -3.36 10.11
CA LEU A 165 -24.39 -4.72 10.58
C LEU A 165 -25.88 -4.86 10.92
N VAL A 166 -26.53 -5.90 10.38
CA VAL A 166 -27.94 -6.20 10.60
C VAL A 166 -28.10 -7.68 10.89
N LYS A 167 -28.50 -8.00 12.11
CA LYS A 167 -28.66 -9.39 12.60
C LYS A 167 -27.42 -10.27 12.33
N GLY A 168 -26.21 -9.73 12.55
CA GLY A 168 -24.92 -10.40 12.31
C GLY A 168 -23.92 -10.19 13.43
#